data_AF-A0A4U1F0F3-F1
#
_entry.id   AF-A0A4U1F0F3-F1
#
_cell.length_a   1.000
_cell.length_b   1.000
_cell.length_c   1.000
_cell.angle_alpha   90.00
_cell.angle_beta   90.00
_cell.angle_gamma   90.00
#
_symmetry.space_group_name_H-M   'P 1'
#
loop_
_entity.id
_entity.type
_entity.pdbx_description
1 polymer ?
#
loop_
_entity_poly.entity_id
_entity_poly.type
_entity_poly.pdbx_seq_one_letter_code
_entity_poly.pdbx_strand_id
1 'polypeptide(L)'
;MPVAEYLSLNVLPSTRLGMKAAGTLALMGCLITVVEPKIYTRCKLAKIFSRAGLDNYRGFSLGNWICMAYYESHYNTTAQTDLEDGSTDYGIFKINSYTWCRHAKLQEKNHCRVACTDLITDDLTDAIICAKKIVKETDGMNYWQGWKKHCEGKDLSGWKKGCEVS
;
A
#
# COMPACT_ATOMS: atom_id res chain seq x y z
N MET A 1 86.93 6.27 -20.64
CA MET A 1 87.55 5.64 -19.46
C MET A 1 86.50 5.55 -18.37
N PRO A 2 86.45 4.49 -17.56
CA PRO A 2 86.37 3.08 -17.93
C PRO A 2 85.04 2.45 -17.45
N VAL A 3 84.97 1.10 -17.48
CA VAL A 3 83.97 0.14 -16.92
C VAL A 3 83.12 0.62 -15.71
N ALA A 4 81.90 0.12 -15.44
CA ALA A 4 81.34 -1.23 -15.62
C ALA A 4 79.77 -1.20 -15.64
N GLU A 5 78.92 -2.25 -15.57
CA GLU A 5 79.05 -3.73 -15.51
C GLU A 5 77.73 -4.47 -15.91
N TYR A 6 77.67 -5.79 -15.67
CA TYR A 6 76.59 -6.81 -15.71
C TYR A 6 75.29 -6.66 -16.55
N LEU A 7 75.30 -7.43 -17.65
CA LEU A 7 74.18 -8.16 -18.26
C LEU A 7 73.53 -9.14 -17.25
N SER A 8 72.28 -9.59 -17.37
CA SER A 8 71.87 -10.58 -18.39
C SER A 8 70.38 -10.99 -18.29
N LEU A 9 69.73 -11.19 -19.46
CA LEU A 9 68.70 -12.21 -19.77
C LEU A 9 67.33 -12.13 -19.01
N ASN A 10 66.15 -12.33 -19.61
CA ASN A 10 65.79 -13.05 -20.84
C ASN A 10 64.59 -12.49 -21.63
N VAL A 11 64.60 -12.88 -22.90
CA VAL A 11 63.66 -12.68 -24.00
C VAL A 11 62.19 -13.12 -23.72
N LEU A 12 61.25 -12.39 -24.32
CA LEU A 12 59.81 -12.73 -24.44
C LEU A 12 59.57 -14.08 -25.15
N PRO A 13 58.49 -14.80 -24.80
CA PRO A 13 57.60 -15.22 -25.89
C PRO A 13 56.10 -15.02 -25.59
N SER A 14 55.35 -14.79 -26.68
CA SER A 14 53.90 -14.60 -26.71
C SER A 14 53.13 -15.92 -26.67
N THR A 15 52.07 -16.00 -25.87
CA THR A 15 50.96 -16.96 -26.07
C THR A 15 49.61 -16.29 -25.84
N ARG A 16 48.69 -16.48 -26.79
CA ARG A 16 47.28 -16.06 -26.71
C ARG A 16 46.45 -17.15 -26.03
N LEU A 17 45.44 -16.80 -25.22
CA LEU A 17 44.13 -17.47 -25.27
C LEU A 17 43.01 -16.69 -24.55
N GLY A 18 41.77 -16.79 -25.04
CA GLY A 18 40.57 -16.56 -24.21
C GLY A 18 39.69 -15.34 -24.49
N MET A 19 39.08 -15.27 -25.67
CA MET A 19 37.97 -14.33 -25.94
C MET A 19 36.67 -14.86 -25.30
N LYS A 20 36.23 -14.33 -24.14
CA LYS A 20 34.88 -14.59 -23.58
C LYS A 20 34.34 -13.45 -22.70
N ALA A 21 33.37 -12.71 -23.23
CA ALA A 21 32.22 -12.16 -22.49
C ALA A 21 31.20 -11.61 -23.50
N ALA A 22 30.08 -12.32 -23.71
CA ALA A 22 28.97 -11.77 -24.47
C ALA A 22 28.20 -10.79 -23.55
N GLY A 23 28.22 -9.49 -23.89
CA GLY A 23 27.56 -8.46 -23.11
C GLY A 23 26.04 -8.50 -23.31
N THR A 24 25.31 -9.17 -22.42
CA THR A 24 23.84 -9.10 -22.37
C THR A 24 23.40 -7.79 -21.74
N LEU A 25 22.95 -6.85 -22.57
CA LEU A 25 22.38 -5.58 -22.12
C LEU A 25 20.99 -5.83 -21.50
N ALA A 26 20.93 -6.00 -20.19
CA ALA A 26 19.69 -6.23 -19.47
C ALA A 26 18.85 -4.94 -19.39
N LEU A 27 17.91 -4.76 -20.33
CA LEU A 27 16.87 -3.73 -20.20
C LEU A 27 15.92 -4.12 -19.06
N MET A 28 16.19 -3.61 -17.87
CA MET A 28 15.25 -3.67 -16.74
C MET A 28 14.20 -2.57 -16.93
N GLY A 29 13.21 -2.83 -17.77
CA GLY A 29 12.11 -1.89 -18.03
C GLY A 29 11.23 -1.75 -16.80
N CYS A 30 11.27 -0.59 -16.13
CA CYS A 30 10.29 -0.24 -15.10
C CYS A 30 8.90 -0.18 -15.74
N LEU A 31 8.04 -1.15 -15.43
CA LEU A 31 6.60 -0.99 -15.62
C LEU A 31 6.10 0.05 -14.61
N ILE A 32 6.05 1.31 -15.04
CA ILE A 32 5.32 2.35 -14.32
C ILE A 32 3.83 2.11 -14.63
N THR A 33 3.17 1.30 -13.81
CA THR A 33 1.71 1.17 -13.84
C THR A 33 1.10 2.48 -13.35
N VAL A 34 0.53 3.27 -14.25
CA VAL A 34 -0.31 4.41 -13.85
C VAL A 34 -1.56 3.82 -13.19
N VAL A 35 -1.66 3.96 -11.87
CA VAL A 35 -2.85 3.56 -11.12
C VAL A 35 -3.89 4.67 -11.30
N GLU A 36 -4.91 4.42 -12.12
CA GLU A 36 -6.02 5.35 -12.26
C GLU A 36 -6.85 5.38 -10.95
N PRO A 37 -7.27 6.58 -10.48
CA PRO A 37 -8.02 6.73 -9.24
C PRO A 37 -9.41 6.09 -9.35
N LYS A 38 -9.63 4.97 -8.66
CA LYS A 38 -10.91 4.26 -8.71
C LYS A 38 -11.88 4.72 -7.64
N ILE A 39 -12.81 5.57 -8.05
CA ILE A 39 -13.98 5.91 -7.23
C ILE A 39 -15.01 4.79 -7.37
N TYR A 40 -15.21 4.01 -6.32
CA TYR A 40 -16.21 2.94 -6.32
C TYR A 40 -17.64 3.49 -6.11
N THR A 41 -18.63 2.80 -6.70
CA THR A 41 -20.05 3.06 -6.38
C THR A 41 -20.44 2.36 -5.08
N ARG A 42 -21.39 2.97 -4.34
CA ARG A 42 -21.94 2.45 -3.06
C ARG A 42 -22.25 0.95 -3.09
N CYS A 43 -22.98 0.48 -4.11
CA CYS A 43 -23.37 -0.93 -4.17
C CYS A 43 -22.25 -1.88 -4.66
N LYS A 44 -21.24 -1.37 -5.39
CA LYS A 44 -20.04 -2.17 -5.71
C LYS A 44 -19.22 -2.40 -4.44
N LEU A 45 -19.07 -1.38 -3.59
CA LEU A 45 -18.46 -1.54 -2.25
C LEU A 45 -19.28 -2.42 -1.33
N ALA A 46 -20.60 -2.24 -1.27
CA ALA A 46 -21.47 -3.10 -0.46
C ALA A 46 -21.23 -4.59 -0.77
N LYS A 47 -21.18 -4.95 -2.06
CA LYS A 47 -20.89 -6.33 -2.51
C LYS A 47 -19.48 -6.80 -2.14
N ILE A 48 -18.46 -5.94 -2.24
CA ILE A 48 -17.08 -6.28 -1.85
C ILE A 48 -16.97 -6.46 -0.33
N PHE A 49 -17.48 -5.52 0.46
CA PHE A 49 -17.43 -5.53 1.92
C PHE A 49 -18.24 -6.70 2.51
N SER A 50 -19.41 -7.02 1.94
CA SER A 50 -20.21 -8.21 2.29
C SER A 50 -19.39 -9.49 2.05
N ARG A 51 -18.84 -9.68 0.84
CA ARG A 51 -18.01 -10.86 0.50
C ARG A 51 -16.74 -10.97 1.33
N ALA A 52 -16.14 -9.84 1.71
CA ALA A 52 -14.98 -9.80 2.59
C ALA A 52 -15.33 -10.04 4.08
N GLY A 53 -16.59 -10.31 4.42
CA GLY A 53 -17.04 -10.55 5.79
C GLY A 53 -16.85 -9.34 6.69
N LEU A 54 -17.32 -8.16 6.25
CA LEU A 54 -17.44 -6.96 7.06
C LEU A 54 -18.84 -6.75 7.65
N ASP A 55 -19.90 -7.37 7.12
CA ASP A 55 -21.21 -7.30 7.79
C ASP A 55 -21.14 -8.02 9.15
N ASN A 56 -21.61 -7.33 10.19
CA ASN A 56 -21.51 -7.71 11.60
C ASN A 56 -20.07 -7.97 12.12
N TYR A 57 -19.01 -7.54 11.43
CA TYR A 57 -17.65 -7.66 11.95
C TYR A 57 -17.51 -6.81 13.22
N ARG A 58 -17.21 -7.46 14.36
CA ARG A 58 -17.09 -6.81 15.68
C ARG A 58 -18.38 -6.04 16.09
N GLY A 59 -19.55 -6.47 15.62
CA GLY A 59 -20.83 -5.82 15.90
C GLY A 59 -21.16 -4.63 14.99
N PHE A 60 -20.25 -4.24 14.08
CA PHE A 60 -20.51 -3.18 13.12
C PHE A 60 -21.18 -3.74 11.87
N SER A 61 -22.41 -3.31 11.59
CA SER A 61 -23.15 -3.68 10.38
C SER A 61 -22.45 -3.19 9.11
N LEU A 62 -22.74 -3.82 7.96
CA LEU A 62 -22.21 -3.41 6.65
C LEU A 62 -22.44 -1.91 6.35
N GLY A 63 -23.53 -1.33 6.86
CA GLY A 63 -23.82 0.09 6.73
C GLY A 63 -22.79 1.00 7.39
N ASN A 64 -22.16 0.56 8.49
CA ASN A 64 -21.06 1.30 9.14
C ASN A 64 -19.84 1.40 8.22
N TRP A 65 -19.44 0.29 7.59
CA TRP A 65 -18.29 0.23 6.69
C TRP A 65 -18.49 1.07 5.42
N ILE A 66 -19.69 1.01 4.84
CA ILE A 66 -20.04 1.83 3.67
C ILE A 66 -20.07 3.32 4.06
N CYS A 67 -20.71 3.67 5.18
CA CYS A 67 -20.79 5.05 5.65
C CYS A 67 -19.40 5.63 5.98
N MET A 68 -18.55 4.87 6.68
CA MET A 68 -17.17 5.24 6.97
C MET A 68 -16.38 5.53 5.69
N ALA A 69 -16.34 4.58 4.75
CA ALA A 69 -15.62 4.75 3.48
C ALA A 69 -16.10 5.97 2.68
N TYR A 70 -17.38 6.36 2.79
CA TYR A 70 -17.88 7.56 2.14
C TYR A 70 -17.36 8.85 2.78
N TYR A 71 -17.37 8.95 4.11
CA TYR A 71 -16.97 10.16 4.82
C TYR A 71 -15.46 10.33 4.99
N GLU A 72 -14.69 9.24 4.82
CA GLU A 72 -13.23 9.25 4.87
C GLU A 72 -12.59 9.55 3.50
N SER A 73 -13.13 8.99 2.40
CA SER A 73 -12.48 9.08 1.07
C SER A 73 -13.43 9.36 -0.11
N HIS A 74 -14.74 9.51 0.13
CA HIS A 74 -15.77 9.50 -0.92
C HIS A 74 -15.63 8.30 -1.88
N TYR A 75 -15.25 7.13 -1.33
CA TYR A 75 -15.02 5.88 -2.07
C TYR A 75 -13.83 5.88 -3.05
N ASN A 76 -12.94 6.86 -2.98
CA ASN A 76 -11.74 6.94 -3.82
C ASN A 76 -10.63 6.05 -3.24
N THR A 77 -10.21 5.01 -3.98
CA THR A 77 -9.13 4.11 -3.53
C THR A 77 -7.77 4.76 -3.44
N THR A 78 -7.47 5.80 -4.24
CA THR A 78 -6.15 6.45 -4.25
C THR A 78 -6.10 7.72 -3.41
N ALA A 79 -7.10 7.97 -2.56
CA ALA A 79 -7.17 9.15 -1.71
C ALA A 79 -5.95 9.24 -0.80
N GLN A 80 -5.27 10.38 -0.82
CA GLN A 80 -4.11 10.67 0.04
C GLN A 80 -4.27 12.05 0.67
N THR A 81 -3.79 12.21 1.89
CA THR A 81 -3.77 13.51 2.59
C THR A 81 -2.55 13.50 3.50
N ASP A 82 -1.63 14.43 3.26
CA ASP A 82 -0.49 14.67 4.12
C ASP A 82 -0.93 15.51 5.33
N LEU A 83 -0.43 15.15 6.51
CA LEU A 83 -0.75 15.79 7.78
C LEU A 83 0.44 16.63 8.27
N GLU A 84 0.18 17.56 9.20
CA GLU A 84 1.20 18.49 9.74
C GLU A 84 2.33 17.78 10.51
N ASP A 85 2.09 16.58 11.05
CA ASP A 85 3.11 15.73 11.67
C ASP A 85 4.00 14.99 10.65
N GLY A 86 3.73 15.19 9.35
CA GLY A 86 4.42 14.55 8.24
C GLY A 86 4.03 13.09 8.02
N SER A 87 2.98 12.58 8.66
CA SER A 87 2.33 11.33 8.26
C SER A 87 1.34 11.58 7.11
N THR A 88 0.85 10.51 6.50
CA THR A 88 -0.08 10.56 5.36
C THR A 88 -1.18 9.52 5.57
N ASP A 89 -2.41 9.89 5.27
CA ASP A 89 -3.59 9.01 5.35
C ASP A 89 -3.93 8.41 3.99
N TYR A 90 -3.82 7.08 3.89
CA TYR A 90 -3.91 6.35 2.61
C TYR A 90 -5.26 5.67 2.36
N GLY A 91 -5.72 5.84 1.13
CA GLY A 91 -6.73 5.05 0.45
C GLY A 91 -8.14 5.18 0.99
N ILE A 92 -8.98 4.21 0.61
CA ILE A 92 -10.44 4.26 0.83
C ILE A 92 -10.84 4.39 2.31
N PHE A 93 -9.98 3.94 3.23
CA PHE A 93 -10.19 3.96 4.67
C PHE A 93 -9.23 4.91 5.42
N LYS A 94 -8.52 5.82 4.74
CA LYS A 94 -7.65 6.83 5.37
C LYS A 94 -6.74 6.26 6.47
N ILE A 95 -5.99 5.23 6.08
CA ILE A 95 -5.10 4.48 6.97
C ILE A 95 -3.78 5.23 7.10
N ASN A 96 -3.44 5.65 8.31
CA ASN A 96 -2.32 6.55 8.58
C ASN A 96 -0.96 5.83 8.64
N SER A 97 0.07 6.39 7.98
CA SER A 97 1.43 5.82 7.93
C SER A 97 2.19 5.84 9.25
N TYR A 98 1.90 6.75 10.19
CA TYR A 98 2.61 6.80 11.48
C TYR A 98 2.45 5.48 12.27
N THR A 99 1.26 4.88 12.20
CA THR A 99 0.90 3.68 12.98
C THR A 99 0.74 2.43 12.12
N TRP A 100 0.04 2.50 10.98
CA TRP A 100 -0.59 1.31 10.41
C TRP A 100 0.17 0.67 9.25
N CYS A 101 0.69 1.46 8.31
CA CYS A 101 1.43 0.98 7.13
C CYS A 101 2.87 1.52 7.12
N ARG A 102 3.69 1.10 6.14
CA ARG A 102 5.01 1.67 5.88
C ARG A 102 5.10 2.25 4.47
N HIS A 103 5.57 3.49 4.34
CA HIS A 103 5.89 4.10 3.06
C HIS A 103 7.40 4.27 2.89
N ALA A 104 8.07 4.98 3.80
CA ALA A 104 9.49 5.30 3.65
C ALA A 104 10.24 5.56 4.96
N LYS A 105 9.57 5.97 6.05
CA LYS A 105 10.25 6.45 7.26
C LYS A 105 10.47 5.32 8.26
N LEU A 106 11.67 5.25 8.84
CA LEU A 106 12.04 4.24 9.85
C LEU A 106 11.21 4.32 11.15
N GLN A 107 10.56 5.46 11.42
CA GLN A 107 9.71 5.67 12.60
C GLN A 107 8.29 5.07 12.43
N GLU A 108 7.92 4.61 11.24
CA GLU A 108 6.60 4.04 10.94
C GLU A 108 6.45 2.65 11.59
N LYS A 109 5.54 2.53 12.56
CA LYS A 109 5.33 1.30 13.35
C LYS A 109 4.86 0.13 12.50
N ASN A 110 4.11 0.41 11.43
CA ASN A 110 3.57 -0.57 10.48
C ASN A 110 2.83 -1.74 11.15
N HIS A 111 1.82 -1.44 11.98
CA HIS A 111 1.02 -2.46 12.66
C HIS A 111 0.39 -3.47 11.69
N CYS A 112 -0.05 -3.05 10.51
CA CYS A 112 -0.65 -3.94 9.50
C CYS A 112 0.37 -4.76 8.71
N ARG A 113 1.68 -4.47 8.80
CA ARG A 113 2.78 -5.13 8.07
C ARG A 113 2.62 -5.08 6.55
N VAL A 114 2.22 -3.92 6.05
CA VAL A 114 1.85 -3.66 4.65
C VAL A 114 2.53 -2.39 4.15
N ALA A 115 2.80 -2.27 2.84
CA ALA A 115 3.25 -0.99 2.30
C ALA A 115 2.04 -0.05 2.12
N CYS A 116 2.20 1.24 2.38
CA CYS A 116 1.11 2.20 2.21
C CYS A 116 0.64 2.31 0.74
N THR A 117 1.51 1.95 -0.21
CA THR A 117 1.20 1.80 -1.64
C THR A 117 0.17 0.71 -1.93
N ASP A 118 0.14 -0.35 -1.14
CA ASP A 118 -0.77 -1.49 -1.36
C ASP A 118 -2.20 -1.12 -0.91
N LEU A 119 -2.32 -0.11 -0.05
CA LEU A 119 -3.59 0.45 0.45
C LEU A 119 -4.27 1.41 -0.54
N ILE A 120 -3.57 1.83 -1.60
CA ILE A 120 -4.08 2.72 -2.65
C ILE A 120 -4.30 2.01 -3.99
N THR A 121 -4.50 0.70 -3.97
CA THR A 121 -4.77 -0.09 -5.19
C THR A 121 -6.26 -0.28 -5.47
N ASP A 122 -6.54 -0.84 -6.65
CA ASP A 122 -7.87 -1.27 -7.07
C ASP A 122 -8.45 -2.43 -6.24
N ASP A 123 -7.57 -3.26 -5.67
CA ASP A 123 -7.89 -4.39 -4.83
C ASP A 123 -7.93 -3.94 -3.36
N LEU A 124 -9.11 -4.06 -2.75
CA LEU A 124 -9.32 -3.61 -1.38
C LEU A 124 -8.86 -4.63 -0.33
N THR A 125 -8.27 -5.76 -0.73
CA THR A 125 -7.91 -6.86 0.18
C THR A 125 -7.03 -6.39 1.34
N ASP A 126 -5.89 -5.76 1.07
CA ASP A 126 -4.98 -5.28 2.12
C ASP A 126 -5.58 -4.14 2.96
N ALA A 127 -6.30 -3.22 2.31
CA ALA A 127 -7.03 -2.15 3.00
C ALA A 127 -8.09 -2.70 3.96
N ILE A 128 -8.85 -3.74 3.57
CA ILE A 128 -9.86 -4.38 4.40
C ILE A 128 -9.22 -5.18 5.54
N ILE A 129 -8.13 -5.91 5.29
CA ILE A 129 -7.38 -6.63 6.32
C ILE A 129 -6.86 -5.66 7.37
N CYS A 130 -6.26 -4.54 6.94
CA CYS A 130 -5.76 -3.52 7.84
C CYS A 130 -6.89 -2.81 8.61
N ALA A 131 -8.01 -2.44 7.96
CA ALA A 131 -9.15 -1.83 8.64
C ALA A 131 -9.82 -2.78 9.66
N LYS A 132 -9.90 -4.08 9.39
CA LYS A 132 -10.30 -5.09 10.40
C LYS A 132 -9.35 -5.13 11.59
N LYS A 133 -8.05 -4.99 11.34
CA LYS A 133 -7.03 -4.92 12.40
C LYS A 133 -7.18 -3.65 13.25
N ILE A 134 -7.41 -2.49 12.63
CA ILE A 134 -7.70 -1.23 13.31
C ILE A 134 -8.87 -1.40 14.26
N VAL A 135 -10.06 -1.83 13.78
CA VAL A 135 -11.25 -2.05 14.63
C VAL A 135 -10.97 -2.99 15.81
N LYS A 136 -10.10 -3.99 15.63
CA LYS A 136 -9.70 -4.92 16.71
C LYS A 136 -8.76 -4.28 17.74
N GLU A 137 -7.83 -3.42 17.32
CA GLU A 137 -6.82 -2.81 18.20
C GLU A 137 -7.27 -1.47 18.82
N THR A 138 -8.23 -0.76 18.21
CA THR A 138 -8.81 0.50 18.71
C THR A 138 -10.20 0.35 19.34
N ASP A 139 -10.61 -0.90 19.63
CA ASP A 139 -11.91 -1.30 20.18
C ASP A 139 -13.12 -0.60 19.51
N GLY A 140 -13.22 -0.75 18.19
CA GLY A 140 -14.29 -0.18 17.38
C GLY A 140 -13.82 0.84 16.34
N MET A 141 -14.78 1.56 15.75
CA MET A 141 -14.55 2.46 14.61
C MET A 141 -14.14 3.89 15.01
N ASN A 142 -13.84 4.14 16.30
CA ASN A 142 -13.46 5.45 16.83
C ASN A 142 -12.17 6.06 16.24
N TYR A 143 -11.34 5.26 15.55
CA TYR A 143 -10.21 5.74 14.76
C TYR A 143 -10.66 6.72 13.65
N TRP A 144 -11.78 6.42 12.98
CA TRP A 144 -12.30 7.19 11.84
C TRP A 144 -13.17 8.36 12.30
N GLN A 145 -12.66 9.60 12.20
CA GLN A 145 -13.40 10.79 12.62
C GLN A 145 -14.59 11.10 11.70
N GLY A 146 -14.50 10.75 10.41
CA GLY A 146 -15.61 10.80 9.47
C GLY A 146 -16.74 9.86 9.88
N TRP A 147 -16.42 8.61 10.25
CA TRP A 147 -17.42 7.69 10.82
C TRP A 147 -18.02 8.23 12.12
N LYS A 148 -17.18 8.69 13.06
CA LYS A 148 -17.63 9.20 14.35
C LYS A 148 -18.62 10.36 14.22
N LYS A 149 -18.27 11.35 13.38
CA LYS A 149 -19.08 12.56 13.17
C LYS A 149 -20.36 12.30 12.36
N HIS A 150 -20.31 11.37 11.40
CA HIS A 150 -21.38 11.24 10.39
C HIS A 150 -22.18 9.93 10.43
N CYS A 151 -21.68 8.87 11.07
CA CYS A 151 -22.26 7.52 11.04
C CYS A 151 -22.62 6.98 12.43
N GLU A 152 -21.83 7.28 13.47
CA GLU A 152 -22.04 6.78 14.84
C GLU A 152 -23.46 7.09 15.36
N GLY A 153 -24.09 6.10 16.01
CA GLY A 153 -25.41 6.24 16.64
C GLY A 153 -26.62 6.39 15.69
N LYS A 154 -26.44 6.34 14.36
CA LYS A 154 -27.52 6.54 13.39
C LYS A 154 -28.05 5.21 12.83
N ASP A 155 -29.27 5.23 12.29
CA ASP A 155 -29.70 4.14 11.42
C ASP A 155 -28.91 4.18 10.10
N LEU A 156 -28.14 3.11 9.86
CA LEU A 156 -27.33 2.93 8.66
C LEU A 156 -27.91 1.91 7.68
N SER A 157 -29.16 1.44 7.89
CA SER A 157 -29.87 0.51 7.00
C SER A 157 -29.90 1.01 5.54
N GLY A 158 -30.09 2.31 5.35
CA GLY A 158 -30.10 2.99 4.05
C GLY A 158 -28.83 2.79 3.23
N TRP A 159 -27.65 2.62 3.87
CA TRP A 159 -26.38 2.49 3.16
C TRP A 159 -26.25 1.19 2.36
N LYS A 160 -26.94 0.10 2.76
CA LYS A 160 -27.05 -1.13 1.95
C LYS A 160 -28.36 -1.28 1.16
N LYS A 161 -29.34 -0.38 1.35
CA LYS A 161 -30.64 -0.42 0.64
C LYS A 161 -30.46 -0.39 -0.88
N GLY A 162 -31.15 -1.29 -1.58
CA GLY A 162 -31.08 -1.41 -3.05
C GLY A 162 -29.77 -1.99 -3.59
N CYS A 163 -28.84 -2.41 -2.72
CA CYS A 163 -27.70 -3.21 -3.12
C CYS A 163 -28.06 -4.68 -2.93
N GLU A 164 -27.84 -5.52 -3.95
CA GLU A 164 -28.04 -6.97 -3.86
C GLU A 164 -26.93 -7.58 -3.00
N VAL A 165 -27.07 -7.46 -1.69
CA VAL A 165 -26.21 -8.07 -0.67
C VAL A 165 -27.09 -8.84 0.31
N SER A 166 -26.84 -10.15 0.38
CA SER A 166 -27.42 -11.09 1.34
C SER A 166 -26.80 -10.90 2.72
#